data_AF-A0A1B6JZP2-F1
#
_entry.id   AF-A0A1B6JZP2-F1
#
_cell.length_a   1.000
_cell.length_b   1.000
_cell.length_c   1.000
_cell.angle_alpha   90.00
_cell.angle_beta   90.00
_cell.angle_gamma   90.00
#
_symmetry.space_group_name_H-M   'P 1'
#
loop_
_entity.id
_entity.type
_entity.pdbx_description
1 polymer ?
#
loop_
_entity_poly.entity_id
_entity_poly.type
_entity_poly.pdbx_seq_one_letter_code
_entity_poly.pdbx_strand_id
1 'polypeptide(L)'
;MIAPAVLLGLVMPYLAGVQGTCDPDTVNQIKAFWNGNPPQHNLEKLNGFLTHLTAPGYYTGSQEDIECFQSNFNEDGSAFDVVITHNADTTVDVVYQATDNGDGTLTLTSPDFPSAETVYVIYFDNQVLAYFNCQDSENQTYKGFAGIGVVNANNSDIEFSPTILKGLKEADSALEQLKLATLPGIDTSCGN
;
A
#
# COMPACT_ATOMS: atom_id res chain seq x y z
N MET A 1 -6.63 -22.92 -62.85
CA MET A 1 -7.23 -23.49 -61.64
C MET A 1 -6.13 -23.60 -60.59
N ILE A 2 -6.13 -22.69 -59.61
CA ILE A 2 -5.17 -22.68 -58.50
C ILE A 2 -6.04 -22.52 -57.25
N ALA A 3 -5.99 -23.51 -56.36
CA ALA A 3 -6.69 -23.48 -55.08
C ALA A 3 -6.07 -22.40 -54.19
N PRO A 4 -6.85 -21.62 -53.42
CA PRO A 4 -6.28 -20.69 -52.45
C PRO A 4 -5.82 -21.50 -51.24
N ALA A 5 -4.50 -21.50 -51.02
CA ALA A 5 -3.90 -21.92 -49.77
C ALA A 5 -4.30 -20.93 -48.68
N VAL A 6 -5.04 -21.41 -47.71
CA VAL A 6 -5.32 -20.77 -46.43
C VAL A 6 -3.99 -20.62 -45.69
N LEU A 7 -3.44 -19.40 -45.66
CA LEU A 7 -2.38 -19.05 -44.72
C LEU A 7 -3.04 -18.36 -43.52
N LEU A 8 -3.56 -19.21 -42.64
CA LEU A 8 -3.86 -18.89 -41.26
C LEU A 8 -2.55 -18.61 -40.52
N GLY A 9 -2.52 -17.58 -39.68
CA GLY A 9 -1.58 -17.53 -38.55
C GLY A 9 -0.49 -16.48 -38.66
N LEU A 10 -0.75 -15.33 -38.05
CA LEU A 10 0.14 -14.72 -37.06
C LEU A 10 -0.65 -13.61 -36.36
N VAL A 11 -1.68 -14.00 -35.60
CA VAL A 11 -2.03 -13.22 -34.42
C VAL A 11 -0.89 -13.49 -33.47
N MET A 12 0.04 -12.54 -33.30
CA MET A 12 0.81 -12.54 -32.06
C MET A 12 -0.18 -12.11 -30.99
N PRO A 13 -0.64 -13.00 -30.08
CA PRO A 13 -0.99 -12.50 -28.77
C PRO A 13 0.32 -11.94 -28.22
N TYR A 14 0.50 -10.63 -28.32
CA TYR A 14 1.40 -9.98 -27.39
C TYR A 14 0.79 -10.29 -26.03
N LEU A 15 1.39 -11.24 -25.31
CA LEU A 15 1.24 -11.45 -23.89
C LEU A 15 1.76 -10.17 -23.22
N ALA A 16 0.99 -9.09 -23.33
CA ALA A 16 1.28 -7.82 -22.71
C ALA A 16 0.71 -7.88 -21.30
N GLY A 17 1.58 -8.08 -20.32
CA GLY A 17 1.24 -7.88 -18.92
C GLY A 17 1.57 -9.04 -17.98
N VAL A 18 2.71 -9.72 -18.16
CA VAL A 18 3.45 -10.18 -16.97
C VAL A 18 4.37 -9.02 -16.59
N GLN A 19 3.76 -7.94 -16.08
CA GLN A 19 4.46 -6.78 -15.53
C GLN A 19 4.58 -7.04 -14.03
N GLY A 20 5.81 -7.18 -13.55
CA GLY A 20 6.12 -7.40 -12.14
C GLY A 20 5.55 -6.31 -11.25
N THR A 21 5.12 -6.73 -10.07
CA THR A 21 4.34 -5.99 -9.07
C THR A 21 5.18 -5.19 -8.07
N CYS A 22 6.28 -4.63 -8.57
CA CYS A 22 6.86 -3.36 -8.15
C CYS A 22 7.26 -2.68 -9.47
N ASP A 23 6.33 -1.93 -10.07
CA ASP A 23 6.53 -1.37 -11.41
C ASP A 23 7.83 -0.54 -11.43
N PRO A 24 8.83 -0.91 -12.25
CA PRO A 24 10.13 -0.25 -12.22
C PRO A 24 10.04 1.25 -12.52
N ASP A 25 9.10 1.67 -13.37
CA ASP A 25 8.89 3.08 -13.70
C ASP A 25 8.32 3.84 -12.50
N THR A 26 7.35 3.26 -11.79
CA THR A 26 6.84 3.80 -10.52
C THR A 26 7.95 3.91 -9.47
N VAL A 27 8.74 2.85 -9.26
CA VAL A 27 9.83 2.85 -8.28
C VAL A 27 10.88 3.91 -8.64
N ASN A 28 11.25 4.03 -9.91
CA ASN A 28 12.18 5.04 -10.37
C ASN A 28 11.63 6.47 -10.20
N GLN A 29 10.33 6.67 -10.42
CA GLN A 29 9.67 7.96 -10.18
C GLN A 29 9.68 8.33 -8.70
N ILE A 30 9.39 7.39 -7.80
CA ILE A 30 9.46 7.60 -6.34
C ILE A 30 10.89 7.99 -5.93
N LYS A 31 11.89 7.23 -6.38
CA LYS A 31 13.30 7.53 -6.07
C LYS A 31 13.76 8.88 -6.62
N ALA A 32 13.29 9.26 -7.81
CA ALA A 32 13.55 10.57 -8.39
C ALA A 32 12.86 11.69 -7.60
N PHE A 33 11.62 11.47 -7.16
CA PHE A 33 10.86 12.40 -6.32
C PHE A 33 11.56 12.68 -4.98
N TRP A 34 12.11 11.65 -4.34
CA TRP A 34 12.91 11.83 -3.13
C TRP A 34 14.15 12.70 -3.35
N ASN A 35 14.69 12.72 -4.58
CA ASN A 35 15.88 13.50 -4.94
C ASN A 35 17.04 13.30 -3.93
N GLY A 36 17.27 12.05 -3.54
CA GLY A 36 18.29 11.65 -2.56
C GLY A 36 17.95 11.90 -1.09
N ASN A 37 16.75 12.41 -0.77
CA ASN A 37 16.28 12.66 0.59
C ASN A 37 14.98 11.90 0.89
N PRO A 38 15.01 10.55 0.90
CA PRO A 38 13.84 9.76 1.26
C PRO A 38 13.43 10.00 2.73
N PRO A 39 12.16 9.81 3.10
CA PRO A 39 11.73 9.75 4.50
C PRO A 39 12.55 8.74 5.32
N GLN A 40 12.96 9.14 6.52
CA GLN A 40 13.82 8.37 7.43
C GLN A 40 13.12 8.13 8.76
N HIS A 41 13.62 7.14 9.51
CA HIS A 41 13.11 6.73 10.82
C HIS A 41 11.63 6.36 10.76
N ASN A 42 11.24 5.67 9.69
CA ASN A 42 9.84 5.40 9.40
C ASN A 42 9.27 4.42 10.42
N LEU A 43 10.03 3.41 10.83
CA LEU A 43 9.54 2.45 11.83
C LEU A 43 9.34 3.08 13.21
N GLU A 44 10.25 3.95 13.64
CA GLU A 44 10.12 4.70 14.90
C GLU A 44 8.84 5.55 14.90
N LYS A 45 8.56 6.22 13.77
CA LYS A 45 7.36 7.04 13.61
C LYS A 45 6.07 6.23 13.50
N LEU A 46 6.13 4.95 13.11
CA LEU A 46 4.97 4.06 13.01
C LEU A 46 4.54 3.44 14.34
N ASN A 47 5.39 3.47 15.36
CA ASN A 47 5.12 2.85 16.66
C ASN A 47 3.74 3.27 17.21
N GLY A 48 2.88 2.28 17.47
CA GLY A 48 1.47 2.45 17.83
C GLY A 48 0.50 1.96 16.75
N PHE A 49 -0.57 2.70 16.50
CA PHE A 49 -1.65 2.30 15.60
C PHE A 49 -1.62 3.13 14.31
N LEU A 50 -1.61 2.48 13.16
CA LEU A 50 -1.79 3.09 11.84
C LEU A 50 -3.22 2.77 11.37
N THR A 51 -4.07 3.78 11.26
CA THR A 51 -5.38 3.67 10.59
C THR A 51 -5.20 3.93 9.11
N HIS A 52 -5.45 2.91 8.27
CA HIS A 52 -5.41 3.07 6.83
C HIS A 52 -6.66 3.82 6.38
N LEU A 53 -6.50 4.82 5.52
CA LEU A 53 -7.61 5.56 4.92
C LEU A 53 -8.01 5.00 3.55
N THR A 54 -7.26 4.02 3.06
CA THR A 54 -7.40 3.39 1.73
C THR A 54 -7.19 1.88 1.89
N ALA A 55 -8.06 1.03 1.33
CA ALA A 55 -7.92 -0.42 1.49
C ALA A 55 -7.14 -1.10 0.36
N PRO A 56 -6.13 -1.94 0.66
CA PRO A 56 -5.56 -2.92 -0.26
C PRO A 56 -6.65 -3.88 -0.78
N GLY A 57 -6.67 -4.17 -2.08
CA GLY A 57 -7.57 -5.19 -2.64
C GLY A 57 -7.24 -6.64 -2.32
N TYR A 58 -6.26 -6.85 -1.43
CA TYR A 58 -5.73 -8.17 -1.10
C TYR A 58 -6.55 -8.90 -0.05
N TYR A 59 -7.17 -8.18 0.90
CA TYR A 59 -7.73 -8.81 2.11
C TYR A 59 -9.14 -9.38 1.96
N THR A 60 -9.86 -9.02 0.91
CA THR A 60 -11.18 -9.57 0.60
C THR A 60 -11.33 -9.63 -0.91
N GLY A 61 -11.96 -10.66 -1.46
CA GLY A 61 -12.37 -10.69 -2.87
C GLY A 61 -13.41 -9.60 -3.25
N SER A 62 -13.58 -8.59 -2.40
CA SER A 62 -14.55 -7.51 -2.41
C SER A 62 -13.99 -6.31 -1.60
N GLN A 63 -13.17 -5.47 -2.24
CA GLN A 63 -12.72 -4.18 -1.66
C GLN A 63 -13.87 -3.34 -1.10
N GLU A 64 -15.06 -3.49 -1.67
CA GLU A 64 -16.29 -2.80 -1.28
C GLU A 64 -16.83 -3.22 0.09
N ASP A 65 -16.32 -4.32 0.67
CA ASP A 65 -16.77 -4.83 1.96
C ASP A 65 -15.85 -4.46 3.13
N ILE A 66 -14.67 -3.85 2.90
CA ILE A 66 -13.76 -3.46 3.99
C ILE A 66 -14.27 -2.17 4.62
N GLU A 67 -14.74 -2.27 5.86
CA GLU A 67 -15.14 -1.12 6.66
C GLU A 67 -13.92 -0.44 7.27
N CYS A 68 -13.01 -1.20 7.85
CA CYS A 68 -11.84 -0.66 8.53
C CYS A 68 -10.59 -1.50 8.26
N PHE A 69 -9.43 -0.84 8.23
CA PHE A 69 -8.13 -1.48 8.23
C PHE A 69 -7.16 -0.70 9.12
N GLN A 70 -6.63 -1.38 10.14
CA GLN A 70 -5.61 -0.87 11.04
C GLN A 70 -4.40 -1.79 11.08
N SER A 71 -3.22 -1.21 11.24
CA SER A 71 -2.00 -1.94 11.56
C SER A 71 -1.48 -1.47 12.91
N ASN A 72 -1.07 -2.41 13.74
CA ASN A 72 -0.45 -2.16 15.03
C ASN A 72 1.03 -2.43 14.91
N PHE A 73 1.88 -1.43 15.15
CA PHE A 73 3.33 -1.57 15.09
C PHE A 73 3.94 -1.42 16.49
N ASN A 74 4.86 -2.31 16.83
CA ASN A 74 5.69 -2.19 18.02
C ASN A 74 7.06 -1.59 17.68
N GLU A 75 7.77 -1.10 18.69
CA GLU A 75 9.12 -0.51 18.55
C GLU A 75 10.15 -1.45 17.92
N ASP A 76 9.99 -2.76 18.11
CA ASP A 76 10.86 -3.79 17.51
C ASP A 76 10.50 -4.14 16.07
N GLY A 77 9.46 -3.49 15.52
CA GLY A 77 8.92 -3.68 14.19
C GLY A 77 8.01 -4.89 14.02
N SER A 78 7.75 -5.66 15.08
CA SER A 78 6.65 -6.62 15.04
C SER A 78 5.34 -5.87 14.86
N ALA A 79 4.46 -6.40 14.02
CA ALA A 79 3.21 -5.76 13.68
C ALA A 79 2.08 -6.75 13.41
N PHE A 80 0.85 -6.29 13.56
CA PHE A 80 -0.32 -7.05 13.15
C PHE A 80 -1.40 -6.16 12.53
N ASP A 81 -2.05 -6.69 11.50
CA ASP A 81 -3.17 -6.04 10.82
C ASP A 81 -4.50 -6.47 11.45
N VAL A 82 -5.46 -5.54 11.48
CA VAL A 82 -6.86 -5.74 11.86
C VAL A 82 -7.71 -5.22 10.70
N VAL A 83 -8.42 -6.12 10.03
CA VAL A 83 -9.35 -5.79 8.95
C VAL A 83 -10.77 -6.14 9.40
N ILE A 84 -11.70 -5.18 9.31
CA ILE A 84 -13.12 -5.35 9.63
C ILE A 84 -13.94 -5.22 8.34
N THR A 85 -14.89 -6.13 8.13
CA THR A 85 -15.74 -6.15 6.94
C THR A 85 -17.22 -5.98 7.25
N HIS A 86 -17.98 -5.30 6.38
CA HIS A 86 -19.39 -4.92 6.58
C HIS A 86 -20.34 -6.07 6.90
N ASN A 87 -19.99 -7.29 6.46
CA ASN A 87 -20.87 -8.46 6.51
C ASN A 87 -20.42 -9.54 7.52
N ALA A 88 -19.33 -9.34 8.24
CA ALA A 88 -18.85 -10.34 9.19
C ALA A 88 -17.96 -9.73 10.28
N ASP A 89 -18.17 -10.17 11.52
CA ASP A 89 -17.26 -10.02 12.67
C ASP A 89 -15.93 -10.79 12.46
N THR A 90 -15.41 -10.82 11.23
CA THR A 90 -14.19 -11.53 10.87
C THR A 90 -13.03 -10.57 10.98
N THR A 91 -12.38 -10.57 12.13
CA THR A 91 -11.04 -10.00 12.27
C THR A 91 -10.06 -10.90 11.53
N VAL A 92 -9.44 -10.37 10.47
CA VAL A 92 -8.27 -11.02 9.87
C VAL A 92 -7.04 -10.47 10.58
N ASP A 93 -6.42 -11.30 11.41
CA ASP A 93 -5.14 -10.99 12.04
C ASP A 93 -4.01 -11.50 11.14
N VAL A 94 -3.23 -10.59 10.56
CA VAL A 94 -1.97 -10.94 9.87
C VAL A 94 -0.81 -10.42 10.68
N VAL A 95 0.01 -11.31 11.21
CA VAL A 95 1.22 -10.95 11.97
C VAL A 95 2.42 -10.92 11.04
N TYR A 96 3.21 -9.85 11.12
CA TYR A 96 4.40 -9.66 10.30
C TYR A 96 5.49 -8.89 11.05
N GLN A 97 6.69 -8.90 10.49
CA GLN A 97 7.83 -8.11 10.91
C GLN A 97 8.11 -7.05 9.86
N ALA A 98 8.09 -5.79 10.27
CA ALA A 98 8.56 -4.65 9.50
C ALA A 98 10.04 -4.37 9.80
N THR A 99 10.82 -4.08 8.77
CA THR A 99 12.23 -3.66 8.87
C THR A 99 12.41 -2.35 8.12
N ASP A 100 12.97 -1.33 8.77
CA ASP A 100 13.34 -0.07 8.11
C ASP A 100 14.71 -0.23 7.43
N ASN A 101 14.76 -0.02 6.13
CA ASN A 101 15.98 -0.18 5.34
C ASN A 101 16.83 1.10 5.31
N GLY A 102 16.35 2.22 5.85
CA GLY A 102 17.07 3.50 5.89
C GLY A 102 17.18 4.21 4.54
N ASP A 103 16.49 3.72 3.51
CA ASP A 103 16.50 4.28 2.14
C ASP A 103 15.12 4.79 1.70
N GLY A 104 14.21 5.00 2.65
CA GLY A 104 12.81 5.34 2.38
C GLY A 104 11.90 4.14 2.19
N THR A 105 12.40 2.92 2.40
CA THR A 105 11.59 1.71 2.29
C THR A 105 11.49 0.96 3.62
N LEU A 106 10.34 0.29 3.79
CA LEU A 106 10.15 -0.74 4.80
C LEU A 106 9.99 -2.09 4.08
N THR A 107 10.56 -3.15 4.64
CA THR A 107 10.31 -4.52 4.20
C THR A 107 9.40 -5.21 5.21
N LEU A 108 8.28 -5.78 4.74
CA LEU A 108 7.35 -6.55 5.55
C LEU A 108 7.54 -8.05 5.27
N THR A 109 7.65 -8.84 6.33
CA THR A 109 7.83 -10.30 6.24
C THR A 109 6.89 -11.03 7.17
N SER A 110 6.22 -12.06 6.67
CA SER A 110 5.36 -12.93 7.46
C SER A 110 5.50 -14.37 6.97
N PRO A 111 5.38 -15.38 7.85
CA PRO A 111 5.17 -16.76 7.43
C PRO A 111 3.93 -16.94 6.53
N ASP A 112 2.94 -16.04 6.66
CA ASP A 112 1.70 -16.06 5.88
C ASP A 112 1.84 -15.35 4.54
N PHE A 113 2.91 -14.58 4.33
CA PHE A 113 3.19 -13.94 3.05
C PHE A 113 3.85 -14.93 2.08
N PRO A 114 3.38 -15.00 0.82
CA PRO A 114 4.01 -15.81 -0.22
C PRO A 114 5.41 -15.28 -0.60
N SER A 115 5.64 -13.98 -0.35
CA SER A 115 6.93 -13.30 -0.51
C SER A 115 6.96 -12.04 0.33
N ALA A 116 8.15 -11.54 0.65
CA ALA A 116 8.30 -10.25 1.33
C ALA A 116 7.64 -9.12 0.53
N GLU A 117 7.05 -8.18 1.25
CA GLU A 117 6.48 -6.95 0.68
C GLU A 117 7.44 -5.79 0.91
N THR A 118 7.43 -4.82 -0.01
CA THR A 118 8.20 -3.58 0.11
C THR A 118 7.23 -2.41 0.10
N VAL A 119 7.33 -1.58 1.15
CA VAL A 119 6.59 -0.33 1.29
C VAL A 119 7.55 0.82 1.02
N TYR A 120 7.29 1.57 -0.04
CA TYR A 120 7.99 2.81 -0.36
C TYR A 120 7.28 3.95 0.36
N VAL A 121 7.96 4.59 1.32
CA VAL A 121 7.42 5.73 2.07
C VAL A 121 7.59 7.01 1.25
N ILE A 122 6.47 7.54 0.78
CA ILE A 122 6.44 8.71 -0.11
C ILE A 122 6.41 10.00 0.72
N TYR A 123 5.59 10.01 1.78
CA TYR A 123 5.46 11.12 2.71
C TYR A 123 5.25 10.56 4.11
N PHE A 124 5.93 11.12 5.11
CA PHE A 124 5.67 10.78 6.50
C PHE A 124 5.98 11.93 7.46
N ASP A 125 4.97 12.76 7.67
CA ASP A 125 4.99 13.89 8.59
C ASP A 125 3.57 14.19 9.09
N ASN A 126 3.43 15.01 10.14
CA ASN A 126 2.14 15.42 10.69
C ASN A 126 1.21 14.25 11.06
N GLN A 127 1.78 13.11 11.48
CA GLN A 127 1.09 11.85 11.76
C GLN A 127 0.41 11.20 10.54
N VAL A 128 0.71 11.65 9.32
CA VAL A 128 0.16 11.10 8.08
C VAL A 128 1.26 10.41 7.29
N LEU A 129 0.95 9.21 6.82
CA LEU A 129 1.79 8.39 5.95
C LEU A 129 1.15 8.33 4.57
N ALA A 130 1.92 8.62 3.52
CA ALA A 130 1.62 8.20 2.16
C ALA A 130 2.65 7.18 1.71
N TYR A 131 2.19 6.09 1.08
CA TYR A 131 3.07 4.98 0.73
C TYR A 131 2.64 4.31 -0.58
N PHE A 132 3.57 3.53 -1.13
CA PHE A 132 3.31 2.56 -2.19
C PHE A 132 3.78 1.18 -1.73
N ASN A 133 2.86 0.23 -1.59
CA ASN A 133 3.15 -1.15 -1.21
C ASN A 133 3.16 -2.04 -2.46
N CYS A 134 4.17 -2.91 -2.58
CA CYS A 134 4.39 -3.77 -3.72
C CYS A 134 5.19 -5.03 -3.31
N GLN A 135 5.17 -6.11 -4.10
CA GLN A 135 5.93 -7.34 -3.84
C GLN A 135 7.07 -7.47 -4.86
N ASP A 136 8.31 -7.59 -4.41
CA ASP A 136 9.46 -7.81 -5.30
C ASP A 136 9.75 -9.31 -5.45
N SER A 137 8.89 -10.02 -6.18
CA SER A 137 8.94 -11.49 -6.32
C SER A 137 8.38 -11.95 -7.67
N GLU A 138 8.77 -13.13 -8.12
CA GLU A 138 8.12 -13.78 -9.28
C GLU A 138 6.77 -14.42 -8.92
N ASN A 139 6.51 -14.68 -7.64
CA ASN A 139 5.31 -15.34 -7.10
C ASN A 139 4.36 -14.36 -6.41
N GLN A 140 4.03 -13.29 -7.12
CA GLN A 140 3.22 -12.20 -6.60
C GLN A 140 1.75 -12.58 -6.44
N THR A 141 1.12 -12.04 -5.41
CA THR A 141 -0.29 -12.31 -5.10
C THR A 141 -1.22 -11.11 -5.22
N TYR A 142 -0.68 -9.90 -5.41
CA TYR A 142 -1.48 -8.70 -5.69
C TYR A 142 -0.70 -7.69 -6.55
N LYS A 143 -1.39 -6.72 -7.14
CA LYS A 143 -0.75 -5.59 -7.83
C LYS A 143 -0.36 -4.50 -6.83
N GLY A 144 0.84 -3.94 -6.96
CA GLY A 144 1.28 -2.84 -6.12
C GLY A 144 0.28 -1.66 -6.14
N PHE A 145 0.13 -1.00 -4.99
CA PHE A 145 -0.88 0.02 -4.77
C PHE A 145 -0.35 1.14 -3.89
N ALA A 146 -0.90 2.34 -4.09
CA ALA A 146 -0.66 3.47 -3.21
C ALA A 146 -1.75 3.58 -2.14
N GLY A 147 -1.36 4.07 -0.97
CA GLY A 147 -2.29 4.28 0.13
C GLY A 147 -1.87 5.42 1.04
N ILE A 148 -2.82 5.81 1.89
CA ILE A 148 -2.65 6.79 2.95
C ILE A 148 -3.07 6.16 4.26
N GLY A 149 -2.35 6.48 5.34
CA GLY A 149 -2.77 6.16 6.70
C GLY A 149 -2.41 7.26 7.67
N VAL A 150 -3.02 7.20 8.85
CA VAL A 150 -2.79 8.15 9.96
C VAL A 150 -2.35 7.39 11.19
N VAL A 151 -1.29 7.85 11.83
CA VAL A 151 -0.66 7.21 12.98
C VAL A 151 -1.19 7.83 14.28
N ASN A 152 -1.55 6.97 15.24
CA ASN A 152 -1.93 7.33 16.61
C ASN A 152 -3.03 8.41 16.69
N ALA A 153 -3.99 8.36 15.77
CA ALA A 153 -5.10 9.29 15.67
C ALA A 153 -6.44 8.56 15.72
N ASN A 154 -7.40 9.11 16.47
CA ASN A 154 -8.79 8.68 16.41
C ASN A 154 -9.57 9.45 15.31
N ASN A 155 -10.83 9.08 15.08
CA ASN A 155 -11.66 9.72 14.05
C ASN A 155 -11.82 11.23 14.25
N SER A 156 -11.92 11.70 15.51
CA SER A 156 -12.02 13.14 15.80
C SER A 156 -10.73 13.88 15.44
N ASP A 157 -9.57 13.26 15.69
CA ASP A 157 -8.28 13.83 15.27
C ASP A 157 -8.18 13.89 13.75
N ILE A 158 -8.59 12.84 13.04
CA ILE A 158 -8.57 12.78 11.56
C ILE A 158 -9.47 13.88 10.95
N GLU A 159 -10.67 14.08 11.51
CA GLU A 159 -11.65 15.05 10.99
C GLU A 159 -11.31 16.50 11.32
N PHE A 160 -10.74 16.76 12.50
CA PHE A 160 -10.67 18.13 13.05
C PHE A 160 -9.26 18.63 13.36
N SER A 161 -8.24 17.77 13.44
CA SER A 161 -6.87 18.22 13.74
C SER A 161 -6.29 19.01 12.57
N PRO A 162 -5.95 20.30 12.74
CA PRO A 162 -5.33 21.08 11.66
C PRO A 162 -4.01 20.49 11.19
N THR A 163 -3.29 19.80 12.09
CA THR A 163 -2.03 19.11 11.79
C THR A 163 -2.27 17.93 10.85
N ILE A 164 -3.22 17.04 11.17
CA ILE A 164 -3.52 15.88 10.33
C ILE A 164 -4.13 16.32 8.99
N LEU A 165 -5.07 17.27 8.98
CA LEU A 165 -5.65 17.81 7.75
C LEU A 165 -4.59 18.42 6.82
N LYS A 166 -3.60 19.12 7.39
CA LYS A 166 -2.44 19.60 6.62
C LYS A 166 -1.62 18.43 6.06
N GLY A 167 -1.34 17.42 6.88
CA GLY A 167 -0.62 16.21 6.49
C GLY A 167 -1.31 15.46 5.35
N LEU A 168 -2.63 15.29 5.41
CA LEU A 168 -3.44 14.64 4.37
C LEU A 168 -3.33 15.38 3.04
N LYS A 169 -3.42 16.72 3.06
CA LYS A 169 -3.24 17.52 1.84
C LYS A 169 -1.83 17.40 1.24
N GLU A 170 -0.80 17.33 2.07
CA GLU A 170 0.58 17.18 1.62
C GLU A 170 0.84 15.76 1.08
N ALA A 171 0.30 14.74 1.74
CA ALA A 171 0.29 13.35 1.28
C ALA A 171 -0.38 13.20 -0.09
N ASP A 172 -1.60 13.74 -0.25
CA ASP A 172 -2.31 13.74 -1.54
C ASP A 172 -1.48 14.42 -2.63
N SER A 173 -0.92 15.60 -2.33
CA SER A 173 -0.09 16.33 -3.31
C SER A 173 1.18 15.55 -3.71
N ALA A 174 1.77 14.78 -2.79
CA ALA A 174 2.92 13.93 -3.10
C ALA A 174 2.53 12.76 -4.02
N LEU A 175 1.39 12.11 -3.76
CA LEU A 175 0.87 11.03 -4.60
C LEU A 175 0.46 11.54 -6.00
N GLU A 176 -0.17 12.71 -6.08
CA GLU A 176 -0.53 13.35 -7.36
C GLU A 176 0.70 13.66 -8.23
N GLN A 177 1.79 14.18 -7.63
CA GLN A 177 3.04 14.44 -8.33
C GLN A 177 3.66 13.17 -8.92
N LEU A 178 3.49 12.06 -8.22
CA LEU A 178 3.92 10.73 -8.66
C LEU A 178 2.89 10.03 -9.56
N LYS A 179 1.74 10.65 -9.80
CA LYS A 179 0.61 10.09 -10.56
C LYS A 179 0.14 8.73 -10.03
N LEU A 180 0.24 8.56 -8.71
CA LEU A 180 -0.22 7.36 -8.03
C LEU A 180 -1.66 7.56 -7.58
N ALA A 181 -2.55 6.75 -8.12
CA ALA A 181 -3.94 6.71 -7.66
C ALA A 181 -4.00 5.88 -6.37
N THR A 182 -4.58 6.44 -5.33
CA THR A 182 -4.93 5.69 -4.13
C THR A 182 -6.04 4.70 -4.43
N LEU A 183 -6.10 3.64 -3.64
CA LEU A 183 -7.27 2.76 -3.62
C LEU A 183 -8.50 3.51 -3.06
N PRO A 184 -9.72 2.98 -3.27
CA PRO A 184 -10.92 3.56 -2.69
C PRO A 184 -10.79 3.76 -1.18
N GLY A 185 -11.39 4.84 -0.68
CA GLY A 185 -11.40 5.14 0.73
C GLY A 185 -12.19 4.10 1.53
N ILE A 186 -11.74 3.83 2.74
CA ILE A 186 -12.45 2.97 3.71
C ILE A 186 -12.96 3.81 4.88
N ASP A 187 -13.97 3.29 5.59
CA ASP A 187 -14.40 3.91 6.84
C ASP A 187 -13.23 3.85 7.86
N THR A 188 -13.15 4.88 8.70
CA THR A 188 -12.09 4.99 9.72
C THR A 188 -12.54 4.43 11.07
N SER A 189 -13.84 4.15 11.22
CA SER A 189 -14.42 3.58 12.44
C SER A 189 -14.18 2.07 12.52
N CYS A 190 -12.96 1.68 12.89
CA CYS A 190 -12.73 0.37 13.49
C CYS A 190 -13.49 0.35 14.83
N GLY A 191 -14.63 -0.35 14.90
CA GLY A 191 -15.56 -0.28 16.03
C GLY A 191 -14.89 -0.35 17.42
N ASN A 192 -15.53 0.28 18.43
CA ASN A 192 -15.07 0.29 19.83
C ASN A 192 -14.79 -1.09 20.41
#